data_AF-A0A925FJJ6-F1
#
_entry.id   AF-A0A925FJJ6-F1
#
_cell.length_a   1.000
_cell.length_b   1.000
_cell.length_c   1.000
_cell.angle_alpha   90.00
_cell.angle_beta   90.00
_cell.angle_gamma   90.00
#
_symmetry.space_group_name_H-M   'P 1'
#
loop_
_entity.id
_entity.type
_entity.pdbx_description
1 polymer ?
#
loop_
_entity_poly.entity_id
_entity_poly.type
_entity_poly.pdbx_seq_one_letter_code
_entity_poly.pdbx_strand_id
1 'polypeptide(L)'
;PAEPVHSGTIKFKPAGDSGVAAALADAFGRDSVEKAALAQAFSQIKQGYDTEVAKEGKSNDLAAAMTFFIAANLTAFHQSELPSDEAGESLYKLLSGSMPGTPEFAKLSNSEKQQMHDWLVCMGGFVIAGYMEAKQSGDQASLSNFSQIADQSMRIVLGIEAGKLQFGPNGLTAVG
;
A
#
# COMPACT_ATOMS: atom_id res chain seq x y z
N PRO A 1 -19.11 -26.74 -9.39
CA PRO A 1 -19.23 -25.98 -8.12
C PRO A 1 -17.87 -25.38 -7.76
N ALA A 2 -17.75 -24.04 -7.80
CA ALA A 2 -16.55 -23.37 -7.30
C ALA A 2 -16.55 -23.48 -5.76
N GLU A 3 -15.44 -23.95 -5.18
CA GLU A 3 -15.25 -23.96 -3.73
C GLU A 3 -15.41 -22.54 -3.15
N PRO A 4 -15.90 -22.40 -1.91
CA PRO A 4 -15.98 -21.11 -1.26
C PRO A 4 -14.57 -20.51 -1.15
N VAL A 5 -14.38 -19.34 -1.76
CA VAL A 5 -13.12 -18.58 -1.74
C VAL A 5 -12.65 -18.42 -0.30
N HIS A 6 -11.44 -18.90 0.00
CA HIS A 6 -10.83 -18.85 1.33
C HIS A 6 -10.48 -17.40 1.74
N SER A 7 -11.47 -16.55 2.00
CA SER A 7 -11.26 -15.17 2.48
C SER A 7 -10.44 -15.10 3.77
N GLY A 8 -10.35 -16.19 4.55
CA GLY A 8 -9.50 -16.28 5.74
C GLY A 8 -8.00 -16.34 5.46
N THR A 9 -7.57 -16.65 4.23
CA THR A 9 -6.14 -16.80 3.89
C THR A 9 -5.40 -15.47 3.88
N ILE A 10 -6.07 -14.38 3.52
CA ILE A 10 -5.46 -13.04 3.39
C ILE A 10 -5.84 -12.08 4.52
N LYS A 11 -6.79 -12.47 5.37
CA LYS A 11 -7.09 -11.77 6.63
C LYS A 11 -6.19 -12.27 7.76
N PHE A 12 -5.96 -11.41 8.74
CA PHE A 12 -5.17 -11.76 9.93
C PHE A 12 -5.79 -11.24 11.22
N LYS A 13 -5.38 -11.83 12.33
CA LYS A 13 -5.64 -11.31 13.67
C LYS A 13 -4.44 -10.48 14.13
N PRO A 14 -4.61 -9.22 14.53
CA PRO A 14 -3.50 -8.42 15.04
C PRO A 14 -2.77 -9.12 16.19
N ALA A 15 -1.44 -9.08 16.18
CA ALA A 15 -0.56 -9.72 17.14
C ALA A 15 0.18 -8.72 18.06
N GLY A 16 -0.24 -7.45 18.06
CA GLY A 16 0.40 -6.36 18.79
C GLY A 16 1.02 -5.34 17.81
N ASP A 17 2.13 -4.73 18.21
CA ASP A 17 2.93 -3.89 17.30
C ASP A 17 3.73 -4.77 16.33
N SER A 18 3.70 -4.43 15.04
CA SER A 18 4.50 -5.12 14.01
C SER A 18 5.94 -4.62 13.93
N GLY A 19 6.24 -3.48 14.56
CA GLY A 19 7.55 -2.83 14.52
C GLY A 19 7.86 -2.13 13.19
N VAL A 20 6.94 -2.15 12.22
CA VAL A 20 7.16 -1.59 10.88
C VAL A 20 7.43 -0.09 10.92
N ALA A 21 6.65 0.66 11.70
CA ALA A 21 6.81 2.12 11.78
C ALA A 21 8.22 2.51 12.27
N ALA A 22 8.71 1.81 13.30
CA ALA A 22 10.07 2.00 13.81
C ALA A 22 11.13 1.57 12.79
N ALA A 23 10.96 0.41 12.14
CA ALA A 23 11.90 -0.08 11.14
C ALA A 23 12.03 0.86 9.93
N LEU A 24 10.91 1.40 9.43
CA LEU A 24 10.92 2.39 8.35
C LEU A 24 11.55 3.70 8.81
N ALA A 25 11.24 4.16 10.02
CA ALA A 25 11.88 5.35 10.56
C ALA A 25 13.40 5.20 10.71
N ASP A 26 13.88 4.03 11.12
CA ASP A 26 15.31 3.73 11.19
C ASP A 26 15.98 3.71 9.82
N ALA A 27 15.26 3.30 8.78
CA ALA A 27 15.74 3.27 7.41
C ALA A 27 15.81 4.68 6.77
N PHE A 28 14.87 5.57 7.10
CA PHE A 28 14.76 6.89 6.48
C PHE A 28 15.32 8.04 7.32
N GLY A 29 15.38 7.91 8.64
CA GLY A 29 15.82 8.96 9.56
C GLY A 29 17.34 8.98 9.75
N ARG A 30 17.92 10.19 9.81
CA ARG A 30 19.37 10.41 9.93
C ARG A 30 19.83 10.44 11.38
N ASP A 31 19.01 10.96 12.28
CA ASP A 31 19.29 11.08 13.70
C ASP A 31 18.10 10.63 14.56
N SER A 32 18.29 10.58 15.89
CA SER A 32 17.26 10.08 16.81
C SER A 32 15.98 10.92 16.83
N VAL A 33 16.09 12.23 16.56
CA VAL A 33 14.93 13.14 16.56
C VAL A 33 14.11 12.90 15.29
N GLU A 34 14.78 12.84 14.15
CA GLU A 34 14.14 12.56 12.85
C GLU A 34 13.52 11.16 12.82
N LYS A 35 14.22 10.16 13.36
CA LYS A 35 13.69 8.79 13.50
C LYS A 35 12.43 8.76 14.36
N ALA A 36 12.40 9.45 15.49
CA ALA A 36 11.20 9.53 16.32
C ALA A 36 10.03 10.20 15.58
N ALA A 37 10.30 11.29 14.86
CA ALA A 37 9.29 11.99 14.06
C ALA A 37 8.73 11.12 12.93
N LEU A 38 9.60 10.40 12.21
CA LEU A 38 9.19 9.49 11.13
C LEU A 38 8.39 8.29 11.68
N ALA A 39 8.80 7.70 12.80
CA ALA A 39 8.07 6.60 13.42
C ALA A 39 6.63 7.03 13.79
N GLN A 40 6.51 8.25 14.32
CA GLN A 40 5.20 8.84 14.62
C GLN A 40 4.37 9.09 13.35
N ALA A 41 4.99 9.58 12.28
CA ALA A 41 4.32 9.80 10.99
C ALA A 41 3.81 8.49 10.38
N PHE A 42 4.64 7.43 10.35
CA PHE A 42 4.22 6.11 9.88
C PHE A 42 3.10 5.52 10.73
N SER A 43 3.15 5.71 12.04
CA SER A 43 2.07 5.29 12.95
C SER A 43 0.75 6.00 12.66
N GLN A 44 0.80 7.30 12.36
CA GLN A 44 -0.37 8.10 11.98
C GLN A 44 -0.93 7.70 10.62
N ILE A 45 -0.07 7.43 9.63
CA ILE A 45 -0.46 6.90 8.32
C ILE A 45 -1.24 5.60 8.50
N LYS A 46 -0.68 4.66 9.27
CA LYS A 46 -1.32 3.37 9.54
C LYS A 46 -2.67 3.56 10.24
N GLN A 47 -2.73 4.40 11.27
CA GLN A 47 -3.97 4.66 12.00
C GLN A 47 -5.06 5.27 11.11
N GLY A 48 -4.69 6.22 10.25
CA GLY A 48 -5.60 6.83 9.28
C GLY A 48 -6.15 5.81 8.30
N TYR A 49 -5.27 4.97 7.73
CA TYR A 49 -5.66 3.87 6.86
C TYR A 49 -6.61 2.89 7.56
N ASP A 50 -6.24 2.39 8.75
CA ASP A 50 -7.04 1.40 9.51
C ASP A 50 -8.44 1.94 9.82
N THR A 51 -8.54 3.24 10.11
CA THR A 51 -9.81 3.92 10.38
C THR A 51 -10.69 3.93 9.12
N GLU A 52 -10.12 4.19 7.95
CA GLU A 52 -10.87 4.24 6.70
C GLU A 52 -11.36 2.86 6.29
N VAL A 53 -10.46 1.87 6.22
CA VAL A 53 -10.82 0.53 5.74
C VAL A 53 -11.74 -0.23 6.70
N ALA A 54 -11.78 0.17 7.98
CA ALA A 54 -12.75 -0.35 8.94
C ALA A 54 -14.20 0.00 8.58
N LYS A 55 -14.45 1.18 7.99
CA LYS A 55 -15.78 1.59 7.54
C LYS A 55 -16.34 0.66 6.45
N GLU A 56 -15.45 0.02 5.71
CA GLU A 56 -15.76 -0.89 4.61
C GLU A 56 -15.67 -2.37 4.99
N GLY A 57 -15.37 -2.69 6.27
CA GLY A 57 -15.21 -4.07 6.72
C GLY A 57 -13.95 -4.77 6.19
N LYS A 58 -12.96 -3.98 5.75
CA LYS A 58 -11.68 -4.43 5.17
C LYS A 58 -10.51 -4.37 6.15
N SER A 59 -10.78 -4.21 7.45
CA SER A 59 -9.74 -4.24 8.48
C SER A 59 -8.93 -5.55 8.44
N ASN A 60 -7.62 -5.41 8.65
CA ASN A 60 -6.67 -6.52 8.73
C ASN A 60 -6.70 -7.44 7.50
N ASP A 61 -6.72 -6.85 6.31
CA ASP A 61 -6.84 -7.54 5.03
C ASP A 61 -5.67 -7.18 4.10
N LEU A 62 -4.87 -8.17 3.72
CA LEU A 62 -3.71 -7.96 2.85
C LEU A 62 -4.10 -7.47 1.45
N ALA A 63 -5.25 -7.88 0.91
CA ALA A 63 -5.68 -7.40 -0.40
C ALA A 63 -6.06 -5.92 -0.34
N ALA A 64 -6.66 -5.47 0.76
CA ALA A 64 -6.95 -4.05 0.96
C ALA A 64 -5.67 -3.21 1.06
N ALA A 65 -4.67 -3.69 1.80
CA ALA A 65 -3.38 -2.99 1.93
C ALA A 65 -2.63 -2.93 0.59
N MET A 66 -2.61 -4.04 -0.15
CA MET A 66 -2.01 -4.10 -1.49
C MET A 66 -2.74 -3.19 -2.48
N THR A 67 -4.08 -3.11 -2.42
CA THR A 67 -4.88 -2.20 -3.25
C THR A 67 -4.48 -0.74 -3.01
N PHE A 68 -4.40 -0.35 -1.74
CA PHE A 68 -3.99 1.01 -1.36
C PHE A 68 -2.55 1.31 -1.79
N PHE A 69 -1.64 0.38 -1.58
CA PHE A 69 -0.25 0.52 -2.02
C PHE A 69 -0.16 0.73 -3.54
N ILE A 70 -0.85 -0.09 -4.35
CA ILE A 70 -0.84 0.06 -5.81
C ILE A 70 -1.44 1.40 -6.23
N ALA A 71 -2.58 1.79 -5.65
CA ALA A 71 -3.24 3.06 -5.93
C ALA A 71 -2.31 4.25 -5.66
N ALA A 72 -1.72 4.30 -4.47
CA ALA A 72 -0.81 5.36 -4.06
C ALA A 72 0.40 5.49 -5.00
N ASN A 73 1.05 4.37 -5.33
CA ASN A 73 2.24 4.38 -6.16
C ASN A 73 1.92 4.76 -7.61
N LEU A 74 0.85 4.22 -8.21
CA LEU A 74 0.48 4.61 -9.58
C LEU A 74 0.06 6.07 -9.68
N THR A 75 -0.66 6.59 -8.69
CA THR A 75 -1.02 8.02 -8.65
C THR A 75 0.22 8.91 -8.56
N ALA A 76 1.18 8.59 -7.69
CA ALA A 76 2.42 9.36 -7.57
C ALA A 76 3.32 9.24 -8.81
N PHE A 77 3.42 8.04 -9.39
CA PHE A 77 4.23 7.78 -10.58
C PHE A 77 3.72 8.56 -11.79
N HIS A 78 2.42 8.44 -12.09
CA HIS A 78 1.77 9.10 -13.22
C HIS A 78 1.43 10.57 -12.95
N GLN A 79 1.67 11.05 -11.72
CA GLN A 79 1.28 12.38 -11.26
C GLN A 79 -0.18 12.69 -11.56
N SER A 80 -1.04 11.68 -11.37
CA SER A 80 -2.46 11.75 -11.68
C SER A 80 -3.28 12.15 -10.46
N GLU A 81 -4.60 12.21 -10.65
CA GLU A 81 -5.53 12.15 -9.53
C GLU A 81 -5.59 10.72 -8.96
N LEU A 82 -6.14 10.60 -7.75
CA LEU A 82 -6.45 9.29 -7.15
C LEU A 82 -7.48 8.54 -8.02
N PRO A 83 -7.41 7.20 -8.08
CA PRO A 83 -8.43 6.40 -8.76
C PRO A 83 -9.80 6.61 -8.10
N SER A 84 -10.88 6.38 -8.86
CA SER A 84 -12.22 6.40 -8.28
C SER A 84 -12.42 5.23 -7.31
N ASP A 85 -13.39 5.37 -6.41
CA ASP A 85 -13.75 4.33 -5.44
C ASP A 85 -14.10 3.01 -6.14
N GLU A 86 -14.80 3.07 -7.29
CA GLU A 86 -15.15 1.88 -8.08
C GLU A 86 -13.93 1.19 -8.69
N ALA A 87 -12.94 1.96 -9.15
CA ALA A 87 -11.70 1.43 -9.69
C ALA A 87 -10.85 0.77 -8.58
N GLY A 88 -10.80 1.39 -7.40
CA GLY A 88 -10.18 0.82 -6.20
C GLY A 88 -10.86 -0.47 -5.74
N GLU A 89 -12.19 -0.48 -5.68
CA GLU A 89 -12.98 -1.65 -5.31
C GLU A 89 -12.83 -2.80 -6.31
N SER A 90 -12.74 -2.49 -7.61
CA SER A 90 -12.50 -3.49 -8.65
C SER A 90 -11.13 -4.17 -8.48
N LEU A 91 -10.09 -3.39 -8.18
CA LEU A 91 -8.76 -3.93 -7.87
C LEU A 91 -8.78 -4.78 -6.58
N TYR A 92 -9.46 -4.30 -5.53
CA TYR A 92 -9.61 -5.07 -4.30
C TYR A 92 -10.31 -6.41 -4.54
N LYS A 93 -11.39 -6.46 -5.32
CA LYS A 93 -12.07 -7.72 -5.69
C LYS A 93 -11.15 -8.66 -6.45
N LEU A 94 -10.36 -8.14 -7.39
CA LEU A 94 -9.37 -8.94 -8.12
C LEU A 94 -8.32 -9.54 -7.19
N LEU A 95 -7.73 -8.74 -6.30
CA LEU A 95 -6.70 -9.17 -5.36
C LEU A 95 -7.26 -10.14 -4.31
N SER A 96 -8.43 -9.83 -3.74
CA SER A 96 -9.09 -10.69 -2.75
C SER A 96 -9.53 -12.05 -3.33
N GLY A 97 -9.81 -12.13 -4.63
CA GLY A 97 -10.09 -13.39 -5.32
C GLY A 97 -8.84 -14.19 -5.72
N SER A 98 -7.72 -13.52 -5.99
CA SER A 98 -6.50 -14.16 -6.51
C SER A 98 -5.48 -14.52 -5.43
N MET A 99 -5.26 -13.63 -4.46
CA MET A 99 -4.26 -13.82 -3.41
C MET A 99 -4.50 -15.08 -2.57
N PRO A 100 -5.73 -15.45 -2.14
CA PRO A 100 -5.95 -16.70 -1.40
C PRO A 100 -5.52 -17.97 -2.15
N GLY A 101 -5.46 -17.93 -3.49
CA GLY A 101 -5.01 -19.04 -4.33
C GLY A 101 -3.48 -19.17 -4.41
N THR A 102 -2.73 -18.24 -3.82
CA THR A 102 -1.26 -18.25 -3.80
C THR A 102 -0.77 -18.96 -2.53
N PRO A 103 -0.09 -20.13 -2.64
CA PRO A 103 0.29 -20.96 -1.48
C PRO A 103 1.14 -20.25 -0.42
N GLU A 104 1.89 -19.24 -0.81
CA GLU A 104 2.78 -18.46 0.05
C GLU A 104 2.00 -17.71 1.12
N PHE A 105 0.85 -17.10 0.79
CA PHE A 105 0.04 -16.37 1.78
C PHE A 105 -0.62 -17.29 2.79
N ALA A 106 -0.91 -18.54 2.42
CA ALA A 106 -1.46 -19.54 3.34
C ALA A 106 -0.45 -19.99 4.40
N LYS A 107 0.86 -19.86 4.13
CA LYS A 107 1.93 -20.24 5.05
C LYS A 107 2.27 -19.15 6.06
N LEU A 108 1.87 -17.90 5.81
CA LEU A 108 2.16 -16.79 6.70
C LEU A 108 1.35 -16.89 8.00
N SER A 109 2.04 -16.70 9.12
CA SER A 109 1.43 -16.44 10.42
C SER A 109 0.69 -15.09 10.43
N ASN A 110 -0.16 -14.90 11.43
CA ASN A 110 -0.85 -13.62 11.62
C ASN A 110 0.12 -12.43 11.77
N SER A 111 1.24 -12.62 12.46
CA SER A 111 2.26 -11.57 12.65
C SER A 111 2.98 -11.24 11.35
N GLU A 112 3.29 -12.24 10.51
CA GLU A 112 3.92 -11.99 9.20
C GLU A 112 2.96 -11.27 8.25
N LYS A 113 1.68 -11.65 8.24
CA LYS A 113 0.64 -10.93 7.48
C LYS A 113 0.48 -9.50 7.98
N GLN A 114 0.47 -9.29 9.30
CA GLN A 114 0.41 -7.95 9.87
C GLN A 114 1.63 -7.12 9.48
N GLN A 115 2.84 -7.68 9.54
CA GLN A 115 4.05 -6.96 9.16
C GLN A 115 4.02 -6.55 7.68
N MET A 116 3.59 -7.47 6.80
CA MET A 116 3.43 -7.18 5.37
C MET A 116 2.36 -6.11 5.14
N HIS A 117 1.20 -6.23 5.78
CA HIS A 117 0.11 -5.26 5.73
C HIS A 117 0.60 -3.87 6.13
N ASP A 118 1.21 -3.77 7.31
CA ASP A 118 1.63 -2.49 7.88
C ASP A 118 2.72 -1.85 7.02
N TRP A 119 3.61 -2.64 6.41
CA TRP A 119 4.63 -2.14 5.49
C TRP A 119 4.01 -1.58 4.21
N LEU A 120 3.07 -2.30 3.59
CA LEU A 120 2.35 -1.84 2.40
C LEU A 120 1.61 -0.53 2.67
N VAL A 121 0.94 -0.44 3.82
CA VAL A 121 0.20 0.76 4.24
C VAL A 121 1.14 1.93 4.50
N CYS A 122 2.21 1.72 5.26
CA CYS A 122 3.15 2.79 5.60
C CYS A 122 3.86 3.32 4.35
N MET A 123 4.34 2.44 3.47
CA MET A 123 5.01 2.84 2.23
C MET A 123 4.06 3.51 1.24
N GLY A 124 2.86 2.94 1.02
CA GLY A 124 1.85 3.57 0.16
C GLY A 124 1.45 4.96 0.68
N GLY A 125 1.20 5.07 1.99
CA GLY A 125 0.83 6.33 2.62
C GLY A 125 1.95 7.38 2.57
N PHE A 126 3.21 6.96 2.76
CA PHE A 126 4.36 7.86 2.64
C PHE A 126 4.52 8.41 1.22
N VAL A 127 4.41 7.54 0.21
CA VAL A 127 4.52 7.95 -1.19
C VAL A 127 3.41 8.93 -1.57
N ILE A 128 2.15 8.62 -1.24
CA ILE A 128 1.05 9.51 -1.61
C ILE A 128 1.07 10.83 -0.83
N ALA A 129 1.38 10.80 0.47
CA ALA A 129 1.48 12.02 1.27
C ALA A 129 2.60 12.93 0.74
N GLY A 130 3.76 12.37 0.44
CA GLY A 130 4.89 13.09 -0.13
C GLY A 130 4.59 13.67 -1.52
N TYR A 131 3.94 12.92 -2.39
CA TYR A 131 3.47 13.40 -3.69
C TYR A 131 2.47 14.55 -3.55
N MET A 132 1.47 14.43 -2.66
CA MET A 132 0.46 15.46 -2.45
C MET A 132 1.07 16.76 -1.92
N GLU A 133 1.99 16.67 -0.96
CA GLU A 133 2.74 17.83 -0.44
C GLU A 133 3.57 18.50 -1.53
N ALA A 134 4.28 17.71 -2.34
CA ALA A 134 5.08 18.23 -3.46
C ALA A 134 4.21 18.90 -4.53
N LYS A 135 3.04 18.33 -4.85
CA LYS A 135 2.05 18.91 -5.78
C LYS A 135 1.50 20.23 -5.23
N GLN A 136 1.18 20.29 -3.94
CA GLN A 136 0.63 21.47 -3.29
C GLN A 136 1.65 22.62 -3.18
N SER A 137 2.91 22.30 -2.88
CA SER A 137 4.00 23.27 -2.75
C SER A 137 4.63 23.68 -4.09
N GLY A 138 4.34 22.95 -5.17
CA GLY A 138 4.95 23.18 -6.49
C GLY A 138 6.40 22.70 -6.61
N ASP A 139 6.86 21.85 -5.67
CA ASP A 139 8.23 21.31 -5.66
C ASP A 139 8.41 20.22 -6.72
N GLN A 140 8.93 20.63 -7.88
CA GLN A 140 9.20 19.73 -9.01
C GLN A 140 10.25 18.66 -8.71
N ALA A 141 11.24 18.95 -7.85
CA ALA A 141 12.26 17.98 -7.49
C ALA A 141 11.63 16.87 -6.64
N SER A 142 10.82 17.23 -5.65
CA SER A 142 10.08 16.26 -4.84
C SER A 142 9.07 15.47 -5.67
N LEU A 143 8.37 16.10 -6.61
CA LEU A 143 7.48 15.38 -7.55
C LEU A 143 8.21 14.32 -8.37
N SER A 144 9.41 14.63 -8.86
CA SER A 144 10.24 13.65 -9.59
C SER A 144 10.74 12.54 -8.66
N ASN A 145 11.18 12.89 -7.45
CA ASN A 145 11.65 11.91 -6.47
C ASN A 145 10.55 10.93 -6.07
N PHE A 146 9.34 11.40 -5.75
CA PHE A 146 8.23 10.52 -5.38
C PHE A 146 7.73 9.66 -6.55
N SER A 147 7.81 10.15 -7.79
CA SER A 147 7.55 9.32 -8.97
C SER A 147 8.59 8.18 -9.08
N GLN A 148 9.88 8.45 -8.87
CA GLN A 148 10.93 7.41 -8.89
C GLN A 148 10.79 6.41 -7.74
N ILE A 149 10.51 6.89 -6.52
CA ILE A 149 10.25 6.03 -5.35
C ILE A 149 9.05 5.13 -5.62
N ALA A 150 8.01 5.64 -6.28
CA ALA A 150 6.83 4.86 -6.62
C ALA A 150 7.13 3.74 -7.62
N ASP A 151 7.90 4.02 -8.68
CA ASP A 151 8.33 2.97 -9.63
C ASP A 151 9.18 1.91 -8.95
N GLN A 152 10.14 2.32 -8.12
CA GLN A 152 10.99 1.39 -7.38
C GLN A 152 10.17 0.52 -6.42
N SER A 153 9.19 1.10 -5.73
CA SER A 153 8.30 0.38 -4.81
C SER A 153 7.48 -0.68 -5.55
N MET A 154 6.94 -0.35 -6.72
CA MET A 154 6.21 -1.31 -7.57
C MET A 154 7.12 -2.45 -8.07
N ARG A 155 8.36 -2.15 -8.46
CA ARG A 155 9.34 -3.18 -8.87
C ARG A 155 9.71 -4.13 -7.74
N ILE A 156 9.93 -3.60 -6.53
CA ILE A 156 10.32 -4.42 -5.37
C ILE A 156 9.17 -5.34 -4.95
N VAL A 157 7.95 -4.83 -4.91
CA VAL A 157 6.81 -5.56 -4.34
C VAL A 157 6.13 -6.48 -5.36
N LEU A 158 5.96 -6.02 -6.60
CA LEU A 158 5.21 -6.72 -7.63
C LEU A 158 6.07 -7.28 -8.74
N GLY A 159 7.36 -6.88 -8.82
CA GLY A 159 8.21 -7.21 -9.96
C GLY A 159 7.80 -6.50 -11.25
N ILE A 160 6.98 -5.45 -11.17
CA ILE A 160 6.42 -4.73 -12.32
C ILE A 160 6.80 -3.25 -12.25
N GLU A 161 7.12 -2.68 -13.41
CA GLU A 161 7.38 -1.24 -13.58
C GLU A 161 6.06 -0.48 -13.50
N ALA A 162 6.02 0.62 -12.75
CA ALA A 162 4.79 1.41 -12.59
C ALA A 162 4.27 1.91 -13.94
N GLY A 163 5.17 2.27 -14.87
CA GLY A 163 4.82 2.70 -16.22
C GLY A 163 4.13 1.64 -17.09
N LYS A 164 4.13 0.36 -16.69
CA LYS A 164 3.42 -0.73 -17.38
C LYS A 164 1.98 -0.89 -16.91
N LEU A 165 1.54 -0.11 -15.93
CA LEU A 165 0.23 -0.23 -15.30
C LEU A 165 -0.43 1.14 -15.19
N GLN A 166 -1.73 1.20 -15.43
CA GLN A 166 -2.55 2.39 -15.16
C GLN A 166 -3.94 1.98 -14.69
N PHE A 167 -4.58 2.84 -13.90
CA PHE A 167 -6.01 2.70 -13.63
C PHE A 167 -6.81 3.14 -14.85
N GLY A 168 -7.67 2.23 -15.32
CA GLY A 168 -8.70 2.50 -16.32
C GLY A 168 -10.11 2.38 -15.73
N PRO A 169 -11.15 2.55 -16.55
CA PRO A 169 -12.55 2.54 -16.11
C PRO A 169 -12.99 1.24 -15.43
N ASN A 170 -12.32 0.13 -15.73
CA ASN A 170 -12.63 -1.21 -15.22
C ASN A 170 -11.58 -1.74 -14.23
N GLY A 171 -10.77 -0.84 -13.65
CA GLY A 171 -9.66 -1.21 -12.76
C GLY A 171 -8.30 -1.17 -13.46
N LEU A 172 -7.36 -1.99 -13.00
CA LEU A 172 -5.97 -1.98 -13.47
C LEU A 172 -5.83 -2.49 -14.91
N THR A 173 -5.09 -1.76 -15.74
CA THR A 173 -4.81 -2.15 -17.14
C THR A 173 -3.31 -2.10 -17.42
N ALA A 174 -2.84 -3.02 -18.27
CA ALA A 174 -1.48 -2.98 -18.77
C ALA A 174 -1.31 -1.90 -19.83
N VAL A 175 -0.19 -1.20 -19.79
CA VAL A 175 0.21 -0.18 -20.78
C VAL A 175 1.29 -0.79 -21.66
N GLY A 176 1.12 -0.67 -22.98
CA GLY A 176 2.02 -1.19 -24.01
C GLY A 176 3.01 -0.14 -24.51
#